data_AF-A0A6M2CYB5-F1
#
_entry.id   AF-A0A6M2CYB5-F1
#
_cell.length_a   1.000
_cell.length_b   1.000
_cell.length_c   1.000
_cell.angle_alpha   90.00
_cell.angle_beta   90.00
_cell.angle_gamma   90.00
#
_symmetry.space_group_name_H-M   'P 1'
#
loop_
_entity.id
_entity.type
_entity.pdbx_description
1 polymer ?
#
loop_
_entity_poly.entity_id
_entity_poly.type
_entity_poly.pdbx_seq_one_letter_code
_entity_poly.pdbx_strand_id
1 'polypeptide(L)'
;LKKLHEDALVADVSYIKERAKEKEPAALFLIGEIENFKKKRPNWSEQTTRRCVVLRHLSTRAYEPIRGEMLLKLPCRKTLSNYFGTTSGETGFSKLAEARLRVEAESLTVPQSGVCSLIVDEMKIREKLQYNKQQDCFVGHADVSLEQHGGDLTLANCFLITGLSMYRIPVAYYFTKVLTGPRLHKLIFVLEKVEACGFRVVRLVSDNHRVNANAMTHLGNGLLTYQIEHPCDCDRLLFFKF
;
A
#
# COMPACT_ATOMS: atom_id res chain seq x y z
N LEU A 1 25.08 46.74 -14.49
CA LEU A 1 24.58 45.47 -15.06
C LEU A 1 24.82 44.26 -14.14
N LYS A 2 26.06 43.93 -13.74
CA LYS A 2 26.32 42.80 -12.81
C LYS A 2 25.60 42.90 -11.45
N LYS A 3 25.65 44.07 -10.80
CA LYS A 3 24.99 44.31 -9.50
C LYS A 3 23.46 44.13 -9.57
N LEU A 4 22.84 44.69 -10.61
CA LEU A 4 21.41 44.50 -10.89
C LEU A 4 21.03 43.03 -11.08
N HIS A 5 21.91 42.21 -11.67
CA HIS A 5 21.67 40.77 -11.86
C HIS A 5 21.83 39.99 -10.54
N GLU A 6 22.82 40.34 -9.71
CA GLU A 6 22.97 39.80 -8.36
C GLU A 6 21.77 40.14 -7.47
N ASP A 7 21.30 41.39 -7.52
CA ASP A 7 20.13 41.85 -6.78
C ASP A 7 18.85 41.08 -7.20
N ALA A 8 18.72 40.78 -8.50
CA ALA A 8 17.62 39.97 -9.01
C ALA A 8 17.67 38.51 -8.51
N LEU A 9 18.85 37.86 -8.55
CA LEU A 9 19.01 36.49 -8.04
C LEU A 9 18.72 36.39 -6.53
N VAL A 10 19.10 37.41 -5.75
CA VAL A 10 18.79 37.48 -4.33
C VAL A 10 17.29 37.63 -4.09
N ALA A 11 16.59 38.42 -4.92
CA ALA A 11 15.14 38.55 -4.88
C ALA A 11 14.45 37.21 -5.18
N ASP A 12 14.89 36.48 -6.21
CA ASP A 12 14.34 35.16 -6.57
C ASP A 12 14.50 34.13 -5.44
N VAL A 13 15.69 34.06 -4.82
CA VAL A 13 15.91 33.15 -3.68
C VAL A 13 15.04 33.56 -2.48
N SER A 14 14.81 34.86 -2.28
CA SER A 14 13.94 35.36 -1.22
C SER A 14 12.48 34.99 -1.46
N TYR A 15 12.02 35.07 -2.72
CA TYR A 15 10.69 34.60 -3.13
C TYR A 15 10.52 33.09 -2.88
N ILE A 16 11.50 32.26 -3.28
CA ILE A 16 11.47 30.82 -3.01
C ILE A 16 11.40 30.55 -1.50
N LYS A 17 12.14 31.29 -0.68
CA LYS A 17 12.05 31.17 0.79
C LYS A 17 10.67 31.49 1.33
N GLU A 18 10.00 32.50 0.78
CA GLU A 18 8.64 32.86 1.17
C GLU A 18 7.64 31.76 0.82
N ARG A 19 7.70 31.25 -0.42
CA ARG A 19 6.89 30.11 -0.87
C ARG A 19 7.14 28.84 -0.05
N ALA A 20 8.39 28.62 0.37
CA ALA A 20 8.73 27.51 1.25
C ALA A 20 8.07 27.63 2.64
N LYS A 21 7.88 28.86 3.17
CA LYS A 21 7.14 29.09 4.42
C LYS A 21 5.65 28.74 4.27
N GLU A 22 5.09 28.94 3.09
CA GLU A 22 3.74 28.51 2.72
C GLU A 22 3.62 26.98 2.50
N LYS A 23 4.71 26.23 2.75
CA LYS A 23 4.83 24.79 2.53
C LYS A 23 4.63 24.38 1.06
N GLU A 24 4.94 25.27 0.13
CA GLU A 24 4.92 24.93 -1.28
C GLU A 24 5.98 23.86 -1.58
N PRO A 25 5.62 22.71 -2.16
CA PRO A 25 6.55 21.60 -2.22
C PRO A 25 7.75 21.79 -3.13
N ALA A 26 7.59 22.52 -4.24
CA ALA A 26 8.68 22.84 -5.15
C ALA A 26 9.70 23.75 -4.45
N ALA A 27 9.21 24.78 -3.75
CA ALA A 27 10.05 25.70 -2.99
C ALA A 27 10.80 25.00 -1.85
N LEU A 28 10.12 24.14 -1.07
CA LEU A 28 10.76 23.36 0.00
C LEU A 28 11.89 22.45 -0.54
N PHE A 29 11.68 21.83 -1.69
CA PHE A 29 12.70 21.02 -2.34
C PHE A 29 13.91 21.87 -2.74
N LEU A 30 13.69 23.00 -3.43
CA LEU A 30 14.76 23.90 -3.87
C LEU A 30 15.56 24.50 -2.71
N ILE A 31 14.90 24.93 -1.62
CA ILE A 31 15.61 25.39 -0.42
C ILE A 31 16.46 24.27 0.17
N GLY A 32 15.92 23.04 0.24
CA GLY A 32 16.67 21.87 0.68
C GLY A 32 17.91 21.61 -0.17
N GLU A 33 17.82 21.77 -1.49
CA GLU A 33 18.96 21.67 -2.40
C GLU A 33 20.02 22.73 -2.09
N ILE A 34 19.61 24.00 -1.96
CA ILE A 34 20.52 25.13 -1.65
C ILE A 34 21.24 24.90 -0.32
N GLU A 35 20.50 24.54 0.73
CA GLU A 35 21.06 24.31 2.07
C GLU A 35 22.00 23.11 2.11
N ASN A 36 21.69 22.06 1.36
CA ASN A 36 22.49 20.83 1.34
C ASN A 36 23.65 20.90 0.35
N PHE A 37 23.62 21.82 -0.62
CA PHE A 37 24.60 21.89 -1.71
C PHE A 37 26.05 21.83 -1.22
N LYS A 38 26.37 22.62 -0.18
CA LYS A 38 27.72 22.67 0.41
C LYS A 38 28.00 21.59 1.46
N LYS A 39 26.97 20.92 1.99
CA LYS A 39 27.11 19.96 3.10
C LYS A 39 27.69 18.62 2.60
N LYS A 40 28.72 18.11 3.26
CA LYS A 40 29.21 16.74 2.99
C LYS A 40 28.22 15.66 3.44
N ARG A 41 27.48 15.94 4.52
CA ARG A 41 26.40 15.09 5.05
C ARG A 41 25.10 15.91 5.04
N PRO A 42 24.29 15.79 4.00
CA PRO A 42 23.00 16.47 3.90
C PRO A 42 22.02 16.02 4.98
N ASN A 43 21.16 16.94 5.41
CA ASN A 43 19.99 16.63 6.22
C ASN A 43 18.75 16.76 5.34
N TRP A 44 17.89 15.76 5.36
CA TRP A 44 16.70 15.70 4.52
C TRP A 44 15.45 15.90 5.37
N SER A 45 14.54 16.75 4.89
CA SER A 45 13.20 16.79 5.47
C SER A 45 12.46 15.47 5.18
N GLU A 46 11.46 15.16 6.01
CA GLU A 46 10.60 14.00 5.80
C GLU A 46 9.91 14.06 4.43
N GLN A 47 9.39 15.23 4.06
CA GLN A 47 8.69 15.45 2.79
C GLN A 47 9.59 15.24 1.58
N THR A 48 10.83 15.76 1.61
CA THR A 48 11.81 15.52 0.54
C THR A 48 12.16 14.04 0.45
N THR A 49 12.42 13.40 1.60
CA THR A 49 12.72 11.96 1.64
C THR A 49 11.59 11.12 1.04
N ARG A 50 10.33 11.40 1.42
CA ARG A 50 9.14 10.74 0.87
C ARG A 50 8.99 10.94 -0.64
N ARG A 51 9.27 12.14 -1.15
CA ARG A 51 9.26 12.43 -2.60
C ARG A 51 10.36 11.67 -3.34
N CYS A 52 11.57 11.64 -2.79
CA CYS A 52 12.69 10.89 -3.36
C CYS A 52 12.44 9.38 -3.37
N VAL A 53 11.76 8.84 -2.36
CA VAL A 53 11.27 7.46 -2.35
C VAL A 53 10.37 7.20 -3.57
N VAL A 54 9.36 8.06 -3.79
CA VAL A 54 8.43 7.92 -4.92
C VAL A 54 9.16 8.06 -6.25
N LEU A 55 10.02 9.08 -6.39
CA LEU A 55 10.79 9.32 -7.61
C LEU A 55 11.67 8.12 -7.98
N ARG A 56 12.35 7.54 -7.00
CA ARG A 56 13.18 6.35 -7.21
C ARG A 56 12.36 5.10 -7.55
N HIS A 57 11.17 4.97 -6.96
CA HIS A 57 10.23 3.90 -7.29
C HIS A 57 9.71 4.02 -8.73
N LEU A 58 9.40 5.23 -9.19
CA LEU A 58 8.97 5.50 -10.57
C LEU A 58 10.07 5.20 -11.57
N SER A 59 11.32 5.63 -11.31
CA SER A 59 12.45 5.28 -12.15
C SER A 59 13.77 5.33 -11.40
N THR A 60 14.27 4.14 -11.03
CA THR A 60 15.63 4.01 -10.49
C THR A 60 16.69 4.39 -11.54
N ARG A 61 16.41 4.14 -12.83
CA ARG A 61 17.32 4.48 -13.93
C ARG A 61 17.47 5.98 -14.15
N ALA A 62 16.48 6.78 -13.79
CA ALA A 62 16.60 8.24 -13.79
C ALA A 62 17.19 8.76 -12.47
N TYR A 63 16.75 8.21 -11.34
CA TYR A 63 17.16 8.68 -10.02
C TYR A 63 18.67 8.51 -9.75
N GLU A 64 19.24 7.35 -10.07
CA GLU A 64 20.64 7.06 -9.72
C GLU A 64 21.64 7.92 -10.52
N PRO A 65 21.48 8.17 -11.84
CA PRO A 65 22.33 9.11 -12.56
C PRO A 65 22.21 10.55 -12.07
N ILE A 66 20.99 11.07 -11.87
CA ILE A 66 20.77 12.45 -11.36
C ILE A 66 21.50 12.66 -10.03
N ARG A 67 21.43 11.65 -9.14
CA ARG A 67 22.15 11.66 -7.87
C ARG A 67 23.67 11.50 -8.06
N GLY A 68 24.10 10.56 -8.89
CA GLY A 68 25.50 10.19 -9.09
C GLY A 68 26.33 11.30 -9.74
N GLU A 69 25.74 11.97 -10.72
CA GLU A 69 26.30 13.15 -11.41
C GLU A 69 26.14 14.44 -10.60
N MET A 70 25.48 14.37 -9.44
CA MET A 70 25.22 15.51 -8.55
C MET A 70 24.44 16.65 -9.24
N LEU A 71 23.63 16.32 -10.25
CA LEU A 71 22.69 17.27 -10.88
C LEU A 71 21.67 17.78 -9.84
N LEU A 72 21.22 16.88 -8.97
CA LEU A 72 20.51 17.19 -7.75
C LEU A 72 21.14 16.41 -6.59
N LYS A 73 21.20 17.02 -5.42
CA LYS A 73 21.69 16.37 -4.23
C LYS A 73 20.57 15.54 -3.65
N LEU A 74 20.57 14.23 -3.91
CA LEU A 74 19.48 13.35 -3.50
C LEU A 74 19.89 12.35 -2.41
N PRO A 75 18.95 11.94 -1.52
CA PRO A 75 19.20 10.90 -0.54
C PRO A 75 19.71 9.61 -1.20
N CYS A 76 20.65 8.93 -0.54
CA CYS A 76 21.15 7.64 -1.02
C CYS A 76 20.14 6.52 -0.72
N ARG A 77 20.31 5.37 -1.38
CA ARG A 77 19.47 4.18 -1.16
C ARG A 77 19.34 3.83 0.33
N LYS A 78 20.44 3.91 1.10
CA LYS A 78 20.42 3.61 2.54
C LYS A 78 19.53 4.57 3.32
N THR A 79 19.60 5.87 3.03
CA THR A 79 18.71 6.87 3.64
C THR A 79 17.24 6.60 3.30
N LEU A 80 16.95 6.29 2.05
CA LEU A 80 15.58 5.96 1.61
C LEU A 80 15.07 4.65 2.26
N SER A 81 15.92 3.63 2.37
CA SER A 81 15.54 2.38 3.05
C SER A 81 15.32 2.57 4.54
N ASN A 82 16.16 3.37 5.22
CA ASN A 82 15.98 3.69 6.64
C ASN A 82 14.68 4.45 6.90
N TYR A 83 14.22 5.26 5.94
CA TYR A 83 12.95 5.99 6.06
C TYR A 83 11.73 5.07 6.18
N PHE A 84 11.74 3.91 5.50
CA PHE A 84 10.65 2.93 5.59
C PHE A 84 10.66 2.12 6.90
N GLY A 85 11.78 2.13 7.64
CA GLY A 85 11.97 1.27 8.80
C GLY A 85 11.97 -0.23 8.44
N THR A 86 11.69 -1.06 9.45
CA THR A 86 11.60 -2.51 9.30
C THR A 86 10.17 -2.89 8.93
N THR A 87 9.98 -3.51 7.77
CA THR A 87 8.70 -4.09 7.38
C THR A 87 8.56 -5.48 8.00
N SER A 88 7.45 -5.74 8.70
CA SER A 88 7.26 -6.99 9.42
C SER A 88 6.99 -8.20 8.52
N GLY A 89 6.56 -7.98 7.27
CA GLY A 89 6.26 -9.05 6.32
C GLY A 89 5.13 -10.00 6.78
N GLU A 90 4.40 -9.61 7.83
CA GLU A 90 3.31 -10.37 8.43
C GLU A 90 2.21 -10.63 7.40
N THR A 91 1.68 -11.85 7.41
CA THR A 91 0.56 -12.19 6.54
C THR A 91 -0.76 -11.78 7.19
N GLY A 92 -1.77 -11.58 6.34
CA GLY A 92 -3.12 -11.20 6.71
C GLY A 92 -3.39 -9.71 6.64
N PHE A 93 -4.40 -9.29 7.41
CA PHE A 93 -4.81 -7.88 7.48
C PHE A 93 -3.92 -7.13 8.47
N SER A 94 -2.86 -6.52 7.96
CA SER A 94 -1.85 -5.85 8.79
C SER A 94 -2.36 -4.56 9.43
N LYS A 95 -1.76 -4.17 10.56
CA LYS A 95 -2.02 -2.86 11.20
C LYS A 95 -1.70 -1.68 10.28
N LEU A 96 -0.72 -1.85 9.38
CA LEU A 96 -0.39 -0.85 8.38
C LEU A 96 -1.51 -0.68 7.35
N ALA A 97 -2.10 -1.79 6.90
CA ALA A 97 -3.27 -1.76 6.02
C ALA A 97 -4.46 -1.12 6.73
N GLU A 98 -4.73 -1.47 7.99
CA GLU A 98 -5.78 -0.86 8.81
C GLU A 98 -5.60 0.66 8.93
N ALA A 99 -4.42 1.12 9.33
CA ALA A 99 -4.12 2.54 9.46
C ALA A 99 -4.24 3.27 8.12
N ARG A 100 -3.77 2.65 7.03
CA ARG A 100 -3.91 3.24 5.69
C ARG A 100 -5.38 3.39 5.30
N LEU A 101 -6.19 2.34 5.51
CA LEU A 101 -7.61 2.38 5.18
C LEU A 101 -8.35 3.46 5.97
N ARG A 102 -8.09 3.61 7.28
CA ARG A 102 -8.72 4.68 8.07
C ARG A 102 -8.39 6.08 7.55
N VAL A 103 -7.12 6.35 7.26
CA VAL A 103 -6.70 7.63 6.70
C VAL A 103 -7.35 7.88 5.34
N GLU A 104 -7.47 6.85 4.50
CA GLU A 104 -8.15 6.96 3.22
C GLU A 104 -9.64 7.23 3.41
N ALA A 105 -10.32 6.51 4.30
CA ALA A 105 -11.74 6.72 4.60
C ALA A 105 -12.02 8.14 5.12
N GLU A 106 -11.18 8.66 6.02
CA GLU A 106 -11.26 10.03 6.53
C GLU A 106 -11.05 11.09 5.44
N SER A 107 -10.28 10.76 4.39
CA SER A 107 -10.04 11.67 3.27
C SER A 107 -11.19 11.73 2.25
N LEU A 108 -12.16 10.81 2.33
CA LEU A 108 -13.31 10.77 1.43
C LEU A 108 -14.31 11.85 1.83
N THR A 109 -14.45 12.86 0.98
CA THR A 109 -15.39 13.98 1.20
C THR A 109 -16.83 13.62 0.94
N VAL A 110 -17.08 12.62 0.08
CA VAL A 110 -18.41 12.20 -0.36
C VAL A 110 -18.69 10.80 0.17
N PRO A 111 -19.80 10.56 0.90
CA PRO A 111 -20.11 9.25 1.48
C PRO A 111 -20.12 8.11 0.45
N GLN A 112 -20.60 8.39 -0.77
CA GLN A 112 -20.64 7.42 -1.86
C GLN A 112 -19.23 6.97 -2.32
N SER A 113 -18.20 7.78 -2.08
CA SER A 113 -16.81 7.41 -2.41
C SER A 113 -16.28 6.28 -1.53
N GLY A 114 -16.89 6.01 -0.38
CA GLY A 114 -16.53 4.87 0.49
C GLY A 114 -17.08 3.53 0.00
N VAL A 115 -17.94 3.53 -1.02
CA VAL A 115 -18.52 2.32 -1.61
C VAL A 115 -17.48 1.62 -2.48
N CYS A 116 -17.21 0.35 -2.17
CA CYS A 116 -16.14 -0.41 -2.80
C CYS A 116 -16.52 -1.85 -3.12
N SER A 117 -15.70 -2.46 -3.96
CA SER A 117 -15.69 -3.91 -4.20
C SER A 117 -14.47 -4.53 -3.54
N LEU A 118 -14.67 -5.67 -2.90
CA LEU A 118 -13.60 -6.53 -2.43
C LEU A 118 -13.26 -7.53 -3.53
N ILE A 119 -12.04 -7.44 -4.05
CA ILE A 119 -11.51 -8.34 -5.07
C ILE A 119 -10.62 -9.37 -4.39
N VAL A 120 -10.84 -10.64 -4.72
CA VAL A 120 -10.07 -11.78 -4.21
C VAL A 120 -9.48 -12.53 -5.40
N ASP A 121 -8.15 -12.65 -5.41
CA ASP A 121 -7.43 -13.33 -6.47
C ASP A 121 -6.27 -14.17 -5.92
N GLU A 122 -5.86 -15.18 -6.69
CA GLU A 122 -4.79 -16.08 -6.37
C GLU A 122 -3.55 -15.79 -7.21
N MET A 123 -2.41 -15.60 -6.54
CA MET A 123 -1.14 -15.47 -7.22
C MET A 123 -0.23 -16.65 -6.89
N LYS A 124 0.25 -17.33 -7.92
CA LYS A 124 1.31 -18.32 -7.77
C LYS A 124 2.61 -17.63 -7.39
N ILE A 125 3.20 -18.06 -6.27
CA ILE A 125 4.48 -17.54 -5.77
C ILE A 125 5.54 -18.64 -5.82
N ARG A 126 6.80 -18.22 -5.88
CA ARG A 126 7.92 -19.15 -5.73
C ARG A 126 8.08 -19.49 -4.26
N GLU A 127 8.15 -20.78 -3.97
CA GLU A 127 8.50 -21.25 -2.65
C GLU A 127 9.92 -20.82 -2.31
N LYS A 128 10.06 -20.11 -1.21
CA LYS A 128 11.37 -19.70 -0.69
C LYS A 128 11.26 -19.37 0.79
N LEU A 129 12.04 -20.07 1.59
CA LEU A 129 12.29 -19.66 2.97
C LEU A 129 13.35 -18.57 2.98
N GLN A 130 13.02 -17.40 3.55
CA GLN A 130 13.94 -16.27 3.63
C GLN A 130 14.11 -15.85 5.09
N TYR A 131 15.36 -15.88 5.56
CA TYR A 131 15.70 -15.35 6.88
C TYR A 131 15.69 -13.81 6.86
N ASN A 132 14.81 -13.21 7.67
CA ASN A 132 14.77 -11.79 7.93
C ASN A 132 15.66 -11.44 9.13
N LYS A 133 16.88 -10.99 8.84
CA LYS A 133 17.85 -10.57 9.86
C LYS A 133 17.37 -9.48 10.80
N GLN A 134 16.43 -8.62 10.36
CA GLN A 134 15.97 -7.50 11.19
C GLN A 134 14.99 -7.95 12.27
N GLN A 135 14.22 -9.00 12.00
CA GLN A 135 13.24 -9.56 12.93
C GLN A 135 13.68 -10.87 13.57
N ASP A 136 14.87 -11.35 13.19
CA ASP A 136 15.40 -12.65 13.60
C ASP A 136 14.40 -13.79 13.41
N CYS A 137 13.76 -13.82 12.24
CA CYS A 137 12.73 -14.81 11.92
C CYS A 137 12.87 -15.31 10.49
N PHE A 138 12.33 -16.50 10.22
CA PHE A 138 12.18 -17.00 8.86
C PHE A 138 10.80 -16.61 8.30
N VAL A 139 10.80 -15.99 7.13
CA VAL A 139 9.61 -15.64 6.36
C VAL A 139 9.43 -16.65 5.24
N GLY A 140 8.19 -17.11 5.02
CA GLY A 140 7.87 -18.10 3.99
C GLY A 140 7.32 -19.42 4.52
N HIS A 141 7.13 -19.56 5.84
CA HIS A 141 6.26 -20.59 6.43
C HIS A 141 4.86 -20.04 6.67
N ALA A 142 3.85 -20.93 6.65
CA ALA A 142 2.47 -20.56 6.92
C ALA A 142 2.38 -20.07 8.37
N ASP A 143 1.58 -19.02 8.61
CA ASP A 143 1.27 -18.61 9.98
C ASP A 143 0.77 -19.82 10.77
N VAL A 144 1.50 -20.14 11.84
CA VAL A 144 1.36 -21.33 12.71
C VAL A 144 0.14 -21.22 13.62
N SER A 145 -0.88 -20.43 13.26
CA SER A 145 -2.05 -20.24 14.12
C SER A 145 -3.25 -21.11 13.75
N LEU A 146 -3.27 -21.78 12.58
CA LEU A 146 -4.44 -22.61 12.20
C LEU A 146 -4.14 -23.96 11.51
N GLU A 147 -2.94 -24.24 11.00
CA GLU A 147 -2.66 -25.54 10.37
C GLU A 147 -1.25 -26.04 10.71
N GLN A 148 -1.19 -27.08 11.56
CA GLN A 148 0.02 -27.83 11.89
C GLN A 148 0.44 -28.76 10.75
N HIS A 149 0.78 -28.26 9.56
CA HIS A 149 1.39 -29.12 8.54
C HIS A 149 2.51 -28.40 7.81
N GLY A 150 3.75 -28.81 8.10
CA GLY A 150 4.95 -28.40 7.37
C GLY A 150 4.88 -28.87 5.92
N GLY A 151 4.40 -28.00 5.04
CA GLY A 151 4.34 -28.25 3.61
C GLY A 151 4.36 -26.98 2.79
N ASP A 152 4.73 -27.17 1.53
CA ASP A 152 5.12 -26.13 0.57
C ASP A 152 4.02 -25.09 0.33
N LEU A 153 4.35 -23.80 0.52
CA LEU A 153 3.46 -22.67 0.24
C LEU A 153 3.71 -22.12 -1.17
N THR A 154 2.77 -22.38 -2.07
CA THR A 154 2.94 -22.03 -3.50
C THR A 154 1.94 -20.98 -4.00
N LEU A 155 0.98 -20.59 -3.17
CA LEU A 155 -0.06 -19.62 -3.52
C LEU A 155 -0.14 -18.49 -2.48
N ALA A 156 -0.41 -17.29 -2.96
CA ALA A 156 -0.81 -16.14 -2.15
C ALA A 156 -2.24 -15.74 -2.51
N ASN A 157 -3.15 -15.80 -1.54
CA ASN A 157 -4.50 -15.29 -1.69
C ASN A 157 -4.51 -13.80 -1.36
N CYS A 158 -4.74 -12.97 -2.36
CA CYS A 158 -4.62 -11.51 -2.28
C CYS A 158 -5.99 -10.86 -2.23
N PHE A 159 -6.14 -9.89 -1.34
CA PHE A 159 -7.36 -9.12 -1.16
C PHE A 159 -7.09 -7.65 -1.49
N LEU A 160 -7.90 -7.10 -2.38
CA LEU A 160 -7.78 -5.74 -2.88
C LEU A 160 -9.15 -5.07 -2.80
N ILE A 161 -9.23 -3.90 -2.18
CA ILE A 161 -10.44 -3.09 -2.31
C ILE A 161 -10.32 -2.16 -3.50
N THR A 162 -11.42 -1.99 -4.22
CA THR A 162 -11.52 -1.06 -5.34
C THR A 162 -12.74 -0.18 -5.18
N GLY A 163 -12.53 1.12 -5.10
CA GLY A 163 -13.62 2.10 -5.10
C GLY A 163 -14.23 2.24 -6.47
N LEU A 164 -15.46 2.74 -6.52
CA LEU A 164 -16.05 3.22 -7.77
C LEU A 164 -15.28 4.44 -8.31
N SER A 165 -14.63 5.21 -7.42
CA SER A 165 -13.85 6.42 -7.72
C SER A 165 -12.33 6.18 -7.80
N MET A 166 -11.91 5.12 -8.51
CA MET A 166 -10.52 4.88 -8.97
C MET A 166 -9.41 4.58 -7.94
N TYR A 167 -9.69 4.35 -6.65
CA TYR A 167 -8.67 3.80 -5.76
C TYR A 167 -8.61 2.26 -5.84
N ARG A 168 -7.40 1.72 -5.70
CA ARG A 168 -7.12 0.29 -5.59
C ARG A 168 -6.12 0.10 -4.45
N ILE A 169 -6.55 -0.49 -3.35
CA ILE A 169 -5.73 -0.60 -2.12
C ILE A 169 -5.64 -2.07 -1.72
N PRO A 170 -4.44 -2.69 -1.78
CA PRO A 170 -4.23 -4.02 -1.23
C PRO A 170 -4.48 -3.99 0.28
N VAL A 171 -5.32 -4.89 0.79
CA VAL A 171 -5.74 -4.87 2.21
C VAL A 171 -5.24 -6.07 3.01
N ALA A 172 -5.08 -7.22 2.36
CA ALA A 172 -4.56 -8.42 3.01
C ALA A 172 -3.97 -9.38 1.98
N TYR A 173 -3.07 -10.23 2.44
CA TYR A 173 -2.67 -11.42 1.69
C TYR A 173 -2.44 -12.58 2.66
N TYR A 174 -2.71 -13.81 2.22
CA TYR A 174 -2.45 -15.00 3.03
C TYR A 174 -1.75 -16.05 2.17
N PHE A 175 -0.69 -16.67 2.70
CA PHE A 175 -0.10 -17.82 2.03
C PHE A 175 -0.98 -19.06 2.21
N THR A 176 -1.09 -19.85 1.14
CA THR A 176 -1.91 -21.07 1.10
C THR A 176 -1.20 -22.16 0.28
N LYS A 177 -1.42 -23.42 0.67
CA LYS A 177 -0.89 -24.60 -0.03
C LYS A 177 -1.84 -25.11 -1.11
N VAL A 178 -3.07 -25.47 -0.72
CA VAL A 178 -4.16 -25.93 -1.59
C VAL A 178 -5.52 -25.55 -0.95
N LEU A 179 -6.55 -25.48 -1.77
CA LEU A 179 -7.75 -24.71 -1.61
C LEU A 179 -8.96 -25.47 -1.06
N THR A 180 -9.03 -25.67 0.25
CA THR A 180 -10.16 -26.39 0.83
C THR A 180 -10.43 -25.95 2.27
N GLY A 181 -11.37 -25.02 2.48
CA GLY A 181 -11.98 -24.74 3.80
C GLY A 181 -11.67 -23.35 4.42
N PRO A 182 -10.45 -23.05 4.88
CA PRO A 182 -10.12 -21.83 5.65
C PRO A 182 -10.31 -20.50 4.91
N ARG A 183 -10.57 -20.56 3.61
CA ARG A 183 -10.63 -19.41 2.72
C ARG A 183 -11.86 -18.53 2.94
N LEU A 184 -13.00 -19.18 3.22
CA LEU A 184 -14.26 -18.52 3.53
C LEU A 184 -14.12 -17.65 4.78
N HIS A 185 -13.56 -18.22 5.85
CA HIS A 185 -13.30 -17.50 7.09
C HIS A 185 -12.39 -16.29 6.87
N LYS A 186 -11.29 -16.46 6.11
CA LYS A 186 -10.39 -15.35 5.77
C LYS A 186 -11.11 -14.26 4.96
N LEU A 187 -11.97 -14.63 4.03
CA LEU A 187 -12.74 -13.69 3.22
C LEU A 187 -13.71 -12.87 4.07
N ILE A 188 -14.50 -13.55 4.91
CA ILE A 188 -15.44 -12.88 5.84
C ILE A 188 -14.67 -11.96 6.79
N PHE A 189 -13.58 -12.45 7.38
CA PHE A 189 -12.73 -11.65 8.28
C PHE A 189 -12.19 -10.39 7.60
N VAL A 190 -11.68 -10.48 6.37
CA VAL A 190 -11.18 -9.31 5.63
C VAL A 190 -12.32 -8.34 5.31
N LEU A 191 -13.49 -8.84 4.92
CA LEU A 191 -14.67 -8.03 4.63
C LEU A 191 -15.10 -7.23 5.87
N GLU A 192 -15.22 -7.88 7.03
CA GLU A 192 -15.53 -7.23 8.31
C GLU A 192 -14.50 -6.18 8.69
N LYS A 193 -13.20 -6.47 8.52
CA LYS A 193 -12.12 -5.52 8.81
C LYS A 193 -12.16 -4.29 7.92
N VAL A 194 -12.46 -4.46 6.63
CA VAL A 194 -12.62 -3.35 5.70
C VAL A 194 -13.82 -2.47 6.07
N GLU A 195 -14.97 -3.08 6.39
CA GLU A 195 -16.17 -2.36 6.86
C GLU A 195 -15.89 -1.58 8.15
N ALA A 196 -15.20 -2.21 9.11
CA ALA A 196 -14.77 -1.57 10.35
C ALA A 196 -13.79 -0.39 10.15
N CYS A 197 -13.16 -0.27 8.99
CA CYS A 197 -12.31 0.88 8.64
C CYS A 197 -13.09 2.05 8.01
N GLY A 198 -14.42 1.94 7.87
CA GLY A 198 -15.28 3.00 7.33
C GLY A 198 -15.59 2.88 5.83
N PHE A 199 -15.29 1.74 5.21
CA PHE A 199 -15.67 1.46 3.83
C PHE A 199 -16.97 0.67 3.77
N ARG A 200 -17.70 0.76 2.65
CA ARG A 200 -18.92 0.00 2.41
C ARG A 200 -18.70 -0.98 1.27
N VAL A 201 -18.54 -2.26 1.59
CA VAL A 201 -18.36 -3.34 0.62
C VAL A 201 -19.73 -3.72 0.06
N VAL A 202 -19.92 -3.53 -1.24
CA VAL A 202 -21.19 -3.88 -1.92
C VAL A 202 -21.04 -5.06 -2.86
N ARG A 203 -19.80 -5.38 -3.25
CA ARG A 203 -19.54 -6.42 -4.24
C ARG A 203 -18.30 -7.23 -3.88
N LEU A 204 -18.42 -8.53 -3.95
CA LEU A 204 -17.31 -9.47 -3.94
C LEU A 204 -16.99 -9.87 -5.38
N VAL A 205 -15.72 -9.74 -5.76
CA VAL A 205 -15.24 -10.08 -7.11
C VAL A 205 -14.16 -11.15 -6.99
N SER A 206 -14.29 -12.21 -7.78
CA SER A 206 -13.24 -13.22 -7.93
C SER A 206 -13.23 -13.76 -9.36
N ASP A 207 -12.31 -14.65 -9.70
CA ASP A 207 -12.39 -15.39 -10.96
C ASP A 207 -13.45 -16.49 -10.88
N ASN A 208 -13.82 -17.06 -12.03
CA ASN A 208 -14.74 -18.20 -12.08
C ASN A 208 -14.04 -19.56 -11.80
N HIS A 209 -12.96 -19.55 -11.02
CA HIS A 209 -12.29 -20.80 -10.65
C HIS A 209 -13.18 -21.58 -9.66
N ARG A 210 -13.22 -22.90 -9.80
CA ARG A 210 -14.11 -23.81 -9.04
C ARG A 210 -14.08 -23.57 -7.54
N VAL A 211 -12.92 -23.22 -7.00
CA VAL A 211 -12.76 -22.97 -5.57
C VAL A 211 -13.46 -21.67 -5.14
N ASN A 212 -13.30 -20.59 -5.90
CA ASN A 212 -13.93 -19.31 -5.56
C ASN A 212 -15.45 -19.40 -5.73
N ALA A 213 -15.92 -20.11 -6.76
CA ALA A 213 -17.32 -20.48 -6.88
C ALA A 213 -17.83 -21.25 -5.65
N ASN A 214 -17.13 -22.30 -5.20
CA ASN A 214 -17.51 -23.05 -4.00
C ASN A 214 -17.51 -22.18 -2.74
N ALA A 215 -16.54 -21.29 -2.56
CA ALA A 215 -16.50 -20.38 -1.42
C ALA A 215 -17.72 -19.43 -1.41
N MET A 216 -18.11 -18.91 -2.58
CA MET A 216 -19.32 -18.09 -2.72
C MET A 216 -20.61 -18.89 -2.53
N THR A 217 -20.66 -20.16 -2.98
CA THR A 217 -21.78 -21.07 -2.69
C THR A 217 -21.95 -21.26 -1.17
N HIS A 218 -20.85 -21.42 -0.44
CA HIS A 218 -20.91 -21.55 1.02
C HIS A 218 -21.36 -20.24 1.70
N LEU A 219 -20.98 -19.07 1.17
CA LEU A 219 -21.53 -17.77 1.64
C LEU A 219 -23.04 -17.68 1.39
N GLY A 220 -23.53 -18.23 0.28
CA GLY A 220 -24.96 -18.28 -0.07
C GLY A 220 -25.72 -19.44 0.56
N ASN A 221 -25.31 -19.93 1.73
CA ASN A 221 -25.95 -21.04 2.45
C ASN A 221 -26.13 -22.31 1.60
N GLY A 222 -25.16 -22.61 0.75
CA GLY A 222 -25.15 -23.82 -0.10
C GLY A 222 -25.73 -23.60 -1.50
N LEU A 223 -26.23 -22.40 -1.83
CA LEU A 223 -26.69 -22.05 -3.17
C LEU A 223 -25.80 -20.94 -3.76
N LEU A 224 -25.32 -21.16 -4.98
CA LEU A 224 -24.62 -20.11 -5.71
C LEU A 224 -25.62 -19.15 -6.34
N THR A 225 -25.80 -17.99 -5.72
CA THR A 225 -26.65 -16.90 -6.21
C THR A 225 -25.78 -15.72 -6.69
N TYR A 226 -26.41 -14.73 -7.31
CA TYR A 226 -25.74 -13.49 -7.70
C TYR A 226 -25.68 -12.46 -6.56
N GLN A 227 -26.42 -12.68 -5.47
CA GLN A 227 -26.48 -11.81 -4.30
C GLN A 227 -26.84 -12.60 -3.04
N ILE A 228 -26.38 -12.13 -1.90
CA ILE A 228 -26.73 -12.63 -0.56
C ILE A 228 -27.02 -11.45 0.38
N GLU A 229 -27.60 -11.73 1.55
CA GLU A 229 -27.62 -10.78 2.65
C GLU A 229 -26.19 -10.45 3.08
N HIS A 230 -25.91 -9.18 3.34
CA HIS A 230 -24.55 -8.74 3.64
C HIS A 230 -24.14 -9.23 5.04
N PRO A 231 -22.98 -9.91 5.21
CA PRO A 231 -22.61 -10.53 6.49
C PRO A 231 -22.49 -9.57 7.68
N CYS A 232 -22.18 -8.29 7.41
CA CYS A 232 -22.08 -7.26 8.45
C CYS A 232 -23.35 -6.44 8.66
N ASP A 233 -24.38 -6.60 7.81
CA ASP A 233 -25.58 -5.75 7.81
C ASP A 233 -26.74 -6.42 7.05
N CYS A 234 -27.73 -6.94 7.78
CA CYS A 234 -28.85 -7.68 7.18
C CYS A 234 -29.78 -6.82 6.31
N ASP A 235 -29.73 -5.49 6.41
CA ASP A 235 -30.51 -4.59 5.56
C ASP A 235 -29.84 -4.33 4.20
N ARG A 236 -28.63 -4.86 3.99
CA ARG A 236 -27.86 -4.70 2.75
C ARG A 236 -27.70 -6.01 2.01
N LEU A 237 -27.51 -5.88 0.70
CA LEU A 237 -27.12 -6.97 -0.17
C LEU A 237 -25.62 -6.91 -0.48
N LEU A 238 -25.00 -8.07 -0.55
CA LEU A 238 -23.67 -8.27 -1.11
C LEU A 238 -23.81 -8.98 -2.46
N PHE A 239 -23.30 -8.35 -3.52
CA PHE A 239 -23.36 -8.90 -4.88
C PHE A 239 -22.11 -9.71 -5.21
N PHE A 240 -22.28 -10.86 -5.85
CA PHE A 240 -21.17 -11.67 -6.35
C PHE A 240 -20.91 -11.37 -7.82
N LYS A 241 -19.62 -11.31 -8.18
CA LYS A 241 -19.16 -11.17 -9.55
C LYS A 241 -17.98 -12.10 -9.82
N PHE A 242 -18.09 -12.86 -10.90
CA PHE A 242 -17.05 -13.72 -11.46
C PHE A 242 -16.38 -13.07 -12.68
#